data_AF-A0A5B6ZMY5-F1
#
_entry.id   AF-A0A5B6ZMY5-F1
#
_cell.length_a   1.000
_cell.length_b   1.000
_cell.length_c   1.000
_cell.angle_alpha   90.00
_cell.angle_beta   90.00
_cell.angle_gamma   90.00
#
_symmetry.space_group_name_H-M   'P 1'
#
loop_
_entity.id
_entity.type
_entity.pdbx_description
1 polymer ?
#
loop_
_entity_poly.entity_id
_entity_poly.type
_entity_poly.pdbx_seq_one_letter_code
_entity_poly.pdbx_strand_id
1 'polypeptide(L)'
;LPHSFHPKEKRLVQYLYGWEAPASSAVLVFSHQAIKSLVSIGHCSSLSLLDHPPFHHHRQYLLIDHKYYIMGLFSAMLLSLVVLFICKGASGATFTFVNKCDFTVWPGILGNPVLDSTGFELTKGSSRSFQAPTGWSGRFWGRTGCSFDDSGHGSCTTADCGSGQVECNGAGATPPASLAEFTLGSGSQDFYDVSLVDGFNLPIFVGVSGGSGTCGSTGCIVDLNQRCPTELRVGDGEACKSACEAFGTPEYCCSGAYNSPTTCTPSVYSQMFKSACPRSYSYAYDDATSTFTCTGADYTVTFCPPASSQKSSRDSPKSADSTDGSDSVETSILANGWLANLAIGESSRTHPSCVLPLVLIVAVISLTLSFLHL
;
A
#
# COMPACT_ATOMS: atom_id res chain seq x y z
N LEU A 1 -54.53 21.99 35.59
CA LEU A 1 -54.61 23.02 34.54
C LEU A 1 -53.99 22.45 33.27
N PRO A 2 -54.76 22.28 32.19
CA PRO A 2 -54.37 21.55 30.99
C PRO A 2 -53.85 22.49 29.89
N HIS A 3 -53.07 21.99 28.93
CA HIS A 3 -53.44 21.92 27.51
C HIS A 3 -52.26 21.64 26.56
N SER A 4 -52.48 20.60 25.77
CA SER A 4 -52.03 20.34 24.40
C SER A 4 -52.04 21.55 23.46
N PHE A 5 -51.14 21.61 22.46
CA PHE A 5 -51.44 21.51 21.01
C PHE A 5 -50.22 21.85 20.12
N HIS A 6 -49.90 20.95 19.19
CA HIS A 6 -49.19 21.17 17.91
C HIS A 6 -50.14 21.86 16.89
N PRO A 7 -49.79 22.11 15.60
CA PRO A 7 -48.59 22.65 14.92
C PRO A 7 -48.98 23.75 13.88
N LYS A 8 -48.02 24.33 13.12
CA LYS A 8 -48.08 24.67 11.66
C LYS A 8 -47.23 25.90 11.25
N GLU A 9 -46.22 25.61 10.43
CA GLU A 9 -46.01 26.11 9.05
C GLU A 9 -46.13 27.61 8.67
N LYS A 10 -45.05 28.12 8.04
CA LYS A 10 -44.96 29.01 6.84
C LYS A 10 -44.11 30.30 6.98
N ARG A 11 -42.94 30.24 6.33
CA ARG A 11 -42.41 31.12 5.27
C ARG A 11 -42.26 32.65 5.47
N LEU A 12 -40.99 33.06 5.28
CA LEU A 12 -40.45 34.04 4.30
C LEU A 12 -40.22 35.52 4.69
N VAL A 13 -39.00 35.96 4.28
CA VAL A 13 -38.46 37.31 3.94
C VAL A 13 -37.90 38.16 5.10
N GLN A 14 -36.76 38.89 5.07
CA GLN A 14 -35.43 38.95 4.38
C GLN A 14 -34.74 40.27 4.88
N TYR A 15 -33.43 40.44 4.63
CA TYR A 15 -32.59 41.70 4.74
C TYR A 15 -32.09 42.06 6.18
N LEU A 16 -30.81 42.34 6.54
CA LEU A 16 -29.54 42.68 5.83
C LEU A 16 -28.27 42.63 6.72
N TYR A 17 -27.13 42.44 6.03
CA TYR A 17 -25.73 42.92 6.23
C TYR A 17 -24.91 42.62 7.51
N GLY A 18 -23.70 42.07 7.26
CA GLY A 18 -22.52 42.15 8.14
C GLY A 18 -21.43 41.15 7.74
N TRP A 19 -20.41 41.60 7.01
CA TRP A 19 -19.22 40.84 6.58
C TRP A 19 -18.36 40.33 7.75
N GLU A 20 -17.76 39.15 7.59
CA GLU A 20 -16.30 38.88 7.70
C GLU A 20 -15.99 37.44 7.24
N ALA A 21 -14.95 37.26 6.42
CA ALA A 21 -14.41 35.97 5.97
C ALA A 21 -13.10 35.68 6.75
N PRO A 22 -12.57 34.43 6.83
CA PRO A 22 -11.99 33.77 5.66
C PRO A 22 -12.05 32.21 5.57
N ALA A 23 -11.93 31.75 4.32
CA ALA A 23 -11.20 30.58 3.80
C ALA A 23 -11.44 29.15 4.36
N SER A 24 -12.07 28.30 3.56
CA SER A 24 -11.39 27.22 2.79
C SER A 24 -12.41 26.33 2.06
N SER A 25 -11.98 25.76 0.93
CA SER A 25 -12.65 24.71 0.13
C SER A 25 -13.75 25.17 -0.84
N ALA A 26 -13.33 25.74 -1.96
CA ALA A 26 -14.12 25.75 -3.19
C ALA A 26 -13.49 24.77 -4.20
N VAL A 27 -14.16 23.63 -4.37
CA VAL A 27 -14.00 22.74 -5.51
C VAL A 27 -14.39 23.52 -6.76
N LEU A 28 -13.42 23.89 -7.59
CA LEU A 28 -13.66 24.53 -8.87
C LEU A 28 -13.91 23.47 -9.93
N VAL A 29 -15.20 23.19 -10.15
CA VAL A 29 -15.71 22.70 -11.42
C VAL A 29 -15.49 23.83 -12.43
N PHE A 30 -14.39 23.78 -13.18
CA PHE A 30 -14.24 24.63 -14.36
C PHE A 30 -14.97 23.99 -15.53
N SER A 31 -16.10 24.60 -15.83
CA SER A 31 -16.88 24.47 -17.05
C SER A 31 -16.05 24.81 -18.30
N HIS A 32 -16.39 24.13 -19.39
CA HIS A 32 -15.76 24.13 -20.72
C HIS A 32 -15.86 25.45 -21.50
N GLN A 33 -15.88 26.61 -20.80
CA GLN A 33 -16.25 27.91 -21.38
C GLN A 33 -15.26 29.04 -21.11
N ALA A 34 -14.22 28.83 -20.28
CA ALA A 34 -13.18 29.85 -20.06
C ALA A 34 -12.03 29.84 -21.09
N ILE A 35 -11.90 28.80 -21.92
CA ILE A 35 -10.82 28.70 -22.93
C ILE A 35 -11.17 29.42 -24.24
N LYS A 36 -12.42 29.83 -24.47
CA LYS A 36 -12.81 30.53 -25.72
C LYS A 36 -12.60 32.04 -25.71
N SER A 37 -12.18 32.65 -24.61
CA SER A 37 -12.09 34.12 -24.52
C SER A 37 -10.70 34.72 -24.78
N LEU A 38 -9.70 33.91 -25.15
CA LEU A 38 -8.38 34.42 -25.56
C LEU A 38 -8.09 34.29 -27.07
N VAL A 39 -9.06 33.86 -27.88
CA VAL A 39 -8.90 33.66 -29.33
C VAL A 39 -9.49 34.82 -30.17
N SER A 40 -9.93 35.93 -29.56
CA SER A 40 -10.58 37.01 -30.30
C SER A 40 -9.98 38.39 -30.05
N ILE A 41 -8.70 38.59 -30.39
CA ILE A 41 -8.20 39.91 -30.78
C ILE A 41 -7.24 39.71 -31.96
N GLY A 42 -7.75 39.91 -33.17
CA GLY A 42 -6.93 39.81 -34.38
C GLY A 42 -7.77 39.70 -35.65
N HIS A 43 -8.67 40.66 -35.89
CA HIS A 43 -9.24 40.90 -37.23
C HIS A 43 -9.47 42.39 -37.48
N CYS A 44 -9.39 42.75 -38.76
CA CYS A 44 -9.32 44.05 -39.43
C CYS A 44 -7.94 44.75 -39.35
N SER A 45 -7.28 45.06 -40.47
CA SER A 45 -7.86 45.64 -41.68
C SER A 45 -7.09 45.26 -42.95
N SER A 46 -7.84 44.89 -43.99
CA SER A 46 -7.41 44.89 -45.38
C SER A 46 -7.36 46.33 -45.91
N LEU A 47 -6.22 46.81 -46.40
CA LEU A 47 -6.19 47.79 -47.49
C LEU A 47 -4.84 47.77 -48.23
N SER A 48 -4.94 47.57 -49.55
CA SER A 48 -4.06 48.05 -50.64
C SER A 48 -2.60 47.56 -50.74
N LEU A 49 -2.35 46.77 -51.80
CA LEU A 49 -1.09 46.73 -52.55
C LEU A 49 -0.92 48.06 -53.31
N LEU A 50 0.22 48.73 -53.14
CA LEU A 50 0.86 49.59 -54.15
C LEU A 50 2.38 49.65 -53.87
N ASP A 51 3.14 49.72 -54.97
CA ASP A 51 4.58 49.46 -55.11
C ASP A 51 5.57 50.49 -54.50
N HIS A 52 6.77 49.96 -54.15
CA HIS A 52 8.12 50.58 -54.07
C HIS A 52 8.47 51.62 -52.94
N PRO A 53 9.78 51.94 -52.70
CA PRO A 53 10.83 51.30 -51.85
C PRO A 53 11.34 52.30 -50.75
N PRO A 54 12.56 52.24 -50.10
CA PRO A 54 13.57 51.19 -49.94
C PRO A 54 13.92 50.86 -48.45
N PHE A 55 14.68 49.76 -48.29
CA PHE A 55 15.66 49.47 -47.23
C PHE A 55 15.71 50.39 -45.99
N HIS A 56 15.24 49.91 -44.83
CA HIS A 56 15.94 50.04 -43.52
C HIS A 56 15.24 49.35 -42.33
N HIS A 57 14.00 48.86 -42.45
CA HIS A 57 13.25 48.31 -41.29
C HIS A 57 13.36 46.81 -41.01
N HIS A 58 14.06 46.02 -41.83
CA HIS A 58 14.06 44.56 -41.71
C HIS A 58 14.80 44.00 -40.48
N ARG A 59 15.70 44.79 -39.86
CA ARG A 59 16.52 44.34 -38.72
C ARG A 59 15.77 44.39 -37.38
N GLN A 60 14.71 45.19 -37.28
CA GLN A 60 13.94 45.34 -36.02
C GLN A 60 12.93 44.21 -35.81
N TYR A 61 12.29 43.71 -36.87
CA TYR A 61 11.30 42.62 -36.76
C TYR A 61 11.94 41.28 -36.34
N LEU A 62 13.09 40.92 -36.92
CA LEU A 62 13.85 39.71 -36.54
C LEU A 62 14.31 39.70 -35.07
N LEU A 63 14.62 40.87 -34.49
CA LEU A 63 15.01 41.00 -33.09
C LEU A 63 13.81 40.89 -32.13
N ILE A 64 12.62 41.25 -32.60
CA ILE A 64 11.37 41.16 -31.84
C ILE A 64 10.94 39.68 -31.76
N ASP A 65 10.99 38.95 -32.87
CA ASP A 65 10.71 37.51 -32.91
C ASP A 65 11.71 36.70 -32.07
N HIS A 66 13.00 37.04 -32.13
CA HIS A 66 14.02 36.40 -31.27
C HIS A 66 13.79 36.65 -29.77
N LYS A 67 13.29 37.84 -29.39
CA LYS A 67 12.99 38.17 -27.98
C LYS A 67 11.77 37.41 -27.47
N TYR A 68 10.71 37.29 -28.27
CA TYR A 68 9.54 36.49 -27.91
C TYR A 68 9.86 34.99 -27.85
N TYR A 69 10.71 34.51 -28.77
CA TYR A 69 11.20 33.14 -28.78
C TYR A 69 12.01 32.79 -27.53
N ILE A 70 12.98 33.64 -27.16
CA ILE A 70 13.79 33.47 -25.96
C ILE A 70 12.90 33.54 -24.70
N MET A 71 11.96 34.49 -24.65
CA MET A 71 11.06 34.66 -23.49
C MET A 71 10.08 33.48 -23.31
N GLY A 72 9.64 32.85 -24.41
CA GLY A 72 8.83 31.62 -24.38
C GLY A 72 9.62 30.40 -23.89
N LEU A 73 10.87 30.25 -24.33
CA LEU A 73 11.77 29.19 -23.84
C LEU A 73 12.05 29.32 -22.33
N PHE A 74 12.31 30.53 -21.85
CA PHE A 74 12.50 30.78 -20.41
C PHE A 74 11.24 30.47 -19.60
N SER A 75 10.05 30.81 -20.10
CA SER A 75 8.77 30.51 -19.45
C SER A 75 8.50 29.00 -19.37
N ALA A 76 8.75 28.25 -20.45
CA ALA A 76 8.59 26.80 -20.48
C ALA A 76 9.59 26.09 -19.56
N MET A 77 10.85 26.55 -19.52
CA MET A 77 11.87 26.02 -18.61
C MET A 77 11.51 26.27 -17.14
N LEU A 78 11.00 27.48 -16.84
CA LEU A 78 10.56 27.85 -15.50
C LEU A 78 9.34 27.02 -15.06
N LEU A 79 8.37 26.80 -15.96
CA LEU A 79 7.20 25.97 -15.69
C LEU A 79 7.60 24.50 -15.46
N SER A 80 8.51 23.95 -16.25
CA SER A 80 9.07 22.61 -16.05
C SER A 80 9.80 22.48 -14.72
N LEU A 81 10.55 23.50 -14.31
CA LEU A 81 11.25 23.53 -13.03
C LEU A 81 10.25 23.59 -11.86
N VAL A 82 9.20 24.40 -11.98
CA VAL A 82 8.11 24.49 -11.00
C VAL A 82 7.38 23.16 -10.84
N VAL A 83 7.10 22.44 -11.94
CA VAL A 83 6.50 21.09 -11.89
C VAL A 83 7.41 20.09 -11.15
N LEU A 84 8.72 20.12 -11.40
CA LEU A 84 9.69 19.28 -10.67
C LEU A 84 9.76 19.61 -9.17
N PHE A 85 9.59 20.88 -8.77
CA PHE A 85 9.55 21.29 -7.37
C PHE A 85 8.22 20.94 -6.66
N ILE A 86 7.11 20.86 -7.39
CA ILE A 86 5.79 20.47 -6.85
C ILE A 86 5.68 18.95 -6.67
N CYS A 87 6.40 18.16 -7.48
CA CYS A 87 6.49 16.70 -7.36
C CYS A 87 7.38 16.28 -6.18
N LYS A 88 7.03 16.65 -4.96
CA LYS A 88 7.48 15.90 -3.79
C LYS A 88 6.78 14.54 -3.85
N GLY A 89 7.53 13.47 -4.12
CA GLY A 89 7.01 12.11 -4.04
C GLY A 89 6.33 11.92 -2.68
N ALA A 90 5.15 11.28 -2.67
CA ALA A 90 4.56 10.86 -1.42
C ALA A 90 5.50 9.83 -0.78
N SER A 91 6.00 10.13 0.42
CA SER A 91 6.73 9.15 1.20
C SER A 91 5.72 8.11 1.70
N GLY A 92 6.04 6.83 1.52
CA GLY A 92 5.15 5.73 1.85
C GLY A 92 5.83 4.38 1.67
N ALA A 93 5.11 3.31 1.99
CA ALA A 93 5.56 1.94 1.77
C ALA A 93 4.66 1.27 0.72
N THR A 94 5.29 0.46 -0.14
CA THR A 94 4.59 -0.45 -1.04
C THR A 94 4.32 -1.76 -0.32
N PHE A 95 3.05 -2.14 -0.24
CA PHE A 95 2.64 -3.47 0.19
C PHE A 95 2.34 -4.33 -1.02
N THR A 96 3.07 -5.43 -1.22
CA THR A 96 2.81 -6.41 -2.28
C THR A 96 2.25 -7.68 -1.69
N PHE A 97 1.04 -8.04 -2.09
CA PHE A 97 0.37 -9.27 -1.73
C PHE A 97 0.70 -10.34 -2.74
N VAL A 98 1.07 -11.54 -2.29
CA VAL A 98 1.40 -12.67 -3.15
C VAL A 98 0.65 -13.90 -2.66
N ASN A 99 -0.13 -14.52 -3.53
CA ASN A 99 -0.78 -15.79 -3.22
C ASN A 99 0.06 -16.96 -3.75
N LYS A 100 0.70 -17.71 -2.85
CA LYS A 100 1.40 -18.96 -3.17
C LYS A 100 0.62 -20.21 -2.74
N CYS A 101 -0.60 -20.04 -2.23
CA CYS A 101 -1.51 -21.14 -1.96
C CYS A 101 -1.92 -21.81 -3.28
N ASP A 102 -2.37 -23.06 -3.21
CA ASP A 102 -2.91 -23.79 -4.35
C ASP A 102 -4.39 -23.47 -4.63
N PHE A 103 -4.99 -22.58 -3.84
CA PHE A 103 -6.35 -22.05 -3.97
C PHE A 103 -6.35 -20.51 -4.01
N THR A 104 -7.49 -19.92 -4.40
CA THR A 104 -7.71 -18.47 -4.36
C THR A 104 -7.86 -17.98 -2.91
N VAL A 105 -7.20 -16.88 -2.59
CA VAL A 105 -7.34 -16.16 -1.31
C VAL A 105 -8.04 -14.84 -1.59
N TRP A 106 -8.87 -14.37 -0.66
CA TRP A 106 -9.45 -13.04 -0.73
C TRP A 106 -8.88 -12.16 0.38
N PRO A 107 -7.78 -11.44 0.15
CA PRO A 107 -7.22 -10.59 1.19
C PRO A 107 -8.23 -9.55 1.69
N GLY A 108 -8.16 -9.26 2.98
CA GLY A 108 -8.83 -8.15 3.62
C GLY A 108 -7.81 -7.12 4.12
N ILE A 109 -8.18 -5.85 4.04
CA ILE A 109 -7.36 -4.72 4.47
C ILE A 109 -8.20 -3.86 5.43
N LEU A 110 -7.69 -3.69 6.65
CA LEU A 110 -8.20 -2.71 7.60
C LEU A 110 -7.07 -1.77 7.97
N GLY A 111 -7.24 -0.47 7.75
CA GLY A 111 -6.24 0.51 8.16
C GLY A 111 -6.71 1.94 8.02
N ASN A 112 -5.89 2.86 8.52
CA ASN A 112 -6.15 4.28 8.49
C ASN A 112 -4.94 5.06 7.92
N PRO A 113 -5.12 5.86 6.85
CA PRO A 113 -6.33 5.95 6.02
C PRO A 113 -6.68 4.64 5.30
N VAL A 114 -7.91 4.55 4.80
CA VAL A 114 -8.33 3.47 3.90
C VAL A 114 -7.47 3.52 2.63
N LEU A 115 -6.93 2.37 2.23
CA LEU A 115 -6.16 2.23 0.98
C LEU A 115 -7.10 2.11 -0.23
N ASP A 116 -6.56 1.93 -1.43
CA ASP A 116 -7.35 1.83 -2.68
C ASP A 116 -8.38 0.68 -2.70
N SER A 117 -8.28 -0.27 -1.77
CA SER A 117 -9.24 -1.34 -1.53
C SER A 117 -9.17 -1.79 -0.06
N THR A 118 -10.29 -2.29 0.45
CA THR A 118 -10.44 -2.96 1.75
C THR A 118 -10.57 -4.48 1.63
N GLY A 119 -10.73 -5.01 0.41
CA GLY A 119 -10.74 -6.44 0.15
C GLY A 119 -10.82 -6.77 -1.33
N PHE A 120 -10.14 -7.84 -1.76
CA PHE A 120 -10.04 -8.20 -3.18
C PHE A 120 -9.80 -9.69 -3.38
N GLU A 121 -10.00 -10.18 -4.61
CA GLU A 121 -9.64 -11.53 -5.00
C GLU A 121 -8.15 -11.60 -5.40
N LEU A 122 -7.45 -12.63 -4.92
CA LEU A 122 -6.07 -12.92 -5.28
C LEU A 122 -5.94 -14.40 -5.67
N THR A 123 -5.99 -14.66 -6.98
CA THR A 123 -5.89 -16.02 -7.55
C THR A 123 -4.52 -16.66 -7.30
N LYS A 124 -4.44 -17.98 -7.40
CA LYS A 124 -3.20 -18.76 -7.24
C LYS A 124 -2.07 -18.20 -8.10
N GLY A 125 -0.92 -17.96 -7.47
CA GLY A 125 0.30 -17.48 -8.13
C GLY A 125 0.28 -16.00 -8.52
N SER A 126 -0.83 -15.29 -8.29
CA SER A 126 -0.95 -13.87 -8.61
C SER A 126 -0.43 -12.97 -7.48
N SER A 127 -0.21 -11.71 -7.84
CA SER A 127 0.19 -10.66 -6.90
C SER A 127 -0.52 -9.34 -7.17
N ARG A 128 -0.71 -8.54 -6.13
CA ARG A 128 -1.27 -7.17 -6.22
C ARG A 128 -0.56 -6.25 -5.23
N SER A 129 -0.29 -5.01 -5.63
CA SER A 129 0.40 -4.04 -4.78
C SER A 129 -0.49 -2.83 -4.44
N PHE A 130 -0.24 -2.25 -3.27
CA PHE A 130 -0.88 -1.05 -2.75
C PHE A 130 0.15 -0.09 -2.21
N GLN A 131 -0.13 1.21 -2.31
CA GLN A 131 0.67 2.26 -1.70
C GLN A 131 0.03 2.68 -0.39
N ALA A 132 0.79 2.65 0.70
CA ALA A 132 0.36 3.20 1.99
C ALA A 132 1.18 4.44 2.33
N PRO A 133 0.56 5.53 2.79
CA PRO A 133 1.29 6.74 3.18
C PRO A 133 2.11 6.49 4.46
N THR A 134 3.13 7.30 4.71
CA THR A 134 3.78 7.36 6.03
C THR A 134 2.76 7.60 7.14
N GLY A 135 2.95 7.00 8.30
CA GLY A 135 1.99 7.07 9.41
C GLY A 135 0.80 6.12 9.28
N TRP A 136 0.68 5.37 8.19
CA TRP A 136 -0.38 4.38 8.03
C TRP A 136 -0.26 3.27 9.08
N SER A 137 -1.38 2.93 9.71
CA SER A 137 -1.47 1.81 10.64
C SER A 137 -2.66 0.95 10.28
N GLY A 138 -2.47 -0.36 10.31
CA GLY A 138 -3.47 -1.32 9.89
C GLY A 138 -2.99 -2.76 9.91
N ARG A 139 -3.84 -3.62 9.38
CA ARG A 139 -3.64 -5.06 9.34
C ARG A 139 -4.20 -5.67 8.07
N PHE A 140 -3.60 -6.78 7.70
CA PHE A 140 -3.96 -7.59 6.55
C PHE A 140 -4.21 -9.04 6.97
N TRP A 141 -5.12 -9.71 6.27
CA TRP A 141 -5.40 -11.13 6.44
C TRP A 141 -5.84 -11.75 5.12
N GLY A 142 -5.86 -13.08 5.04
CA GLY A 142 -6.41 -13.81 3.90
C GLY A 142 -7.72 -14.51 4.27
N ARG A 143 -8.77 -14.33 3.47
CA ARG A 143 -10.00 -15.13 3.59
C ARG A 143 -9.94 -16.36 2.70
N THR A 144 -10.53 -17.46 3.14
CA THR A 144 -10.57 -18.73 2.39
C THR A 144 -11.98 -19.31 2.31
N GLY A 145 -12.22 -20.17 1.31
CA GLY A 145 -13.54 -20.78 1.10
C GLY A 145 -14.62 -19.75 0.78
N CYS A 146 -14.27 -18.71 0.01
CA CYS A 146 -15.18 -17.64 -0.35
C CYS A 146 -16.03 -18.00 -1.57
N SER A 147 -17.29 -17.57 -1.53
CA SER A 147 -18.21 -17.63 -2.66
C SER A 147 -18.88 -16.27 -2.80
N PHE A 148 -18.49 -15.52 -3.83
CA PHE A 148 -19.09 -14.24 -4.19
C PHE A 148 -19.81 -14.36 -5.54
N ASP A 149 -20.99 -13.75 -5.66
CA ASP A 149 -21.70 -13.66 -6.93
C ASP A 149 -21.08 -12.61 -7.88
N ASP A 150 -21.63 -12.49 -9.09
CA ASP A 150 -21.16 -11.51 -10.10
C ASP A 150 -21.30 -10.05 -9.62
N SER A 151 -22.12 -9.80 -8.59
CA SER A 151 -22.28 -8.49 -7.95
C SER A 151 -21.35 -8.30 -6.75
N GLY A 152 -20.43 -9.24 -6.50
CA GLY A 152 -19.46 -9.19 -5.40
C GLY A 152 -20.04 -9.52 -4.02
N HIS A 153 -21.28 -10.04 -3.94
CA HIS A 153 -21.95 -10.35 -2.68
C HIS A 153 -21.74 -11.81 -2.28
N GLY A 154 -21.51 -12.07 -1.00
CA GLY A 154 -21.18 -13.42 -0.55
C GLY A 154 -20.54 -13.47 0.82
N SER A 155 -19.88 -14.59 1.11
CA SER A 155 -19.18 -14.82 2.38
C SER A 155 -18.03 -15.80 2.21
N CYS A 156 -17.17 -15.86 3.23
CA CYS A 156 -16.04 -16.77 3.34
C CYS A 156 -16.19 -17.74 4.52
N THR A 157 -15.55 -18.91 4.41
CA THR A 157 -15.53 -19.91 5.48
C THR A 157 -14.63 -19.48 6.64
N THR A 158 -13.47 -18.89 6.34
CA THR A 158 -12.53 -18.43 7.37
C THR A 158 -12.18 -16.95 7.20
N ALA A 159 -11.92 -16.28 8.33
CA ALA A 159 -11.53 -14.89 8.42
C ALA A 159 -12.46 -13.89 7.70
N ASP A 160 -13.73 -14.26 7.49
CA ASP A 160 -14.73 -13.42 6.84
C ASP A 160 -14.87 -12.08 7.59
N CYS A 161 -15.08 -10.99 6.88
CA CYS A 161 -15.19 -9.66 7.49
C CYS A 161 -16.63 -9.21 7.72
N GLY A 162 -17.63 -10.06 7.45
CA GLY A 162 -19.04 -9.80 7.76
C GLY A 162 -19.68 -8.68 6.94
N SER A 163 -18.96 -8.11 5.96
CA SER A 163 -19.48 -7.05 5.09
C SER A 163 -20.52 -7.57 4.09
N GLY A 164 -20.57 -8.88 3.88
CA GLY A 164 -21.36 -9.52 2.82
C GLY A 164 -20.81 -9.25 1.41
N GLN A 165 -19.59 -8.72 1.28
CA GLN A 165 -18.99 -8.26 0.03
C GLN A 165 -17.52 -8.69 -0.07
N VAL A 166 -16.97 -8.64 -1.29
CA VAL A 166 -15.51 -8.75 -1.50
C VAL A 166 -14.77 -7.66 -0.72
N GLU A 167 -15.26 -6.42 -0.73
CA GLU A 167 -14.72 -5.32 0.06
C GLU A 167 -15.11 -5.45 1.54
N CYS A 168 -14.18 -5.24 2.47
CA CYS A 168 -14.45 -5.33 3.91
C CYS A 168 -15.01 -4.05 4.53
N ASN A 169 -14.96 -2.91 3.83
CA ASN A 169 -15.65 -1.66 4.19
C ASN A 169 -15.38 -1.18 5.63
N GLY A 170 -14.14 -1.36 6.10
CA GLY A 170 -13.73 -0.97 7.46
C GLY A 170 -14.04 -2.01 8.54
N ALA A 171 -14.61 -3.17 8.18
CA ALA A 171 -14.73 -4.30 9.09
C ALA A 171 -13.41 -5.11 9.17
N GLY A 172 -13.14 -5.68 10.34
CA GLY A 172 -12.01 -6.60 10.55
C GLY A 172 -12.38 -8.05 10.24
N ALA A 173 -11.38 -8.92 10.22
CA ALA A 173 -11.60 -10.36 10.15
C ALA A 173 -12.40 -10.87 11.35
N THR A 174 -13.31 -11.80 11.12
CA THR A 174 -13.90 -12.64 12.17
C THR A 174 -12.91 -13.76 12.50
N PRO A 175 -12.39 -13.85 13.74
CA PRO A 175 -11.47 -14.91 14.12
C PRO A 175 -12.07 -16.32 13.93
N PRO A 176 -11.24 -17.35 13.68
CA PRO A 176 -9.79 -17.31 13.65
C PRO A 176 -9.18 -16.73 12.37
N ALA A 177 -8.15 -15.90 12.51
CA ALA A 177 -7.44 -15.29 11.39
C ALA A 177 -5.96 -15.05 11.72
N SER A 178 -5.06 -15.45 10.83
CA SER A 178 -3.68 -14.98 10.88
C SER A 178 -3.62 -13.54 10.37
N LEU A 179 -2.95 -12.66 11.11
CA LEU A 179 -2.87 -11.24 10.81
C LEU A 179 -1.43 -10.83 10.50
N ALA A 180 -1.25 -9.95 9.52
CA ALA A 180 -0.01 -9.18 9.35
C ALA A 180 -0.30 -7.73 9.73
N GLU A 181 0.36 -7.23 10.77
CA GLU A 181 0.05 -5.94 11.40
C GLU A 181 1.20 -4.96 11.15
N PHE A 182 0.87 -3.69 10.92
CA PHE A 182 1.83 -2.65 10.57
C PHE A 182 1.46 -1.32 11.21
N THR A 183 2.49 -0.58 11.60
CA THR A 183 2.44 0.84 11.93
C THR A 183 3.65 1.51 11.28
N LEU A 184 3.41 2.22 10.19
CA LEU A 184 4.46 2.91 9.43
C LEU A 184 4.85 4.22 10.12
N GLY A 185 6.14 4.48 10.20
CA GLY A 185 6.67 5.71 10.78
C GLY A 185 6.43 6.94 9.91
N SER A 186 6.31 8.09 10.55
CA SER A 186 6.31 9.42 9.89
C SER A 186 7.67 10.08 10.08
N GLY A 187 8.70 9.47 9.49
CA GLY A 187 10.11 9.82 9.76
C GLY A 187 10.70 9.07 10.97
N SER A 188 9.99 8.08 11.52
CA SER A 188 10.45 7.12 12.52
C SER A 188 10.57 5.71 11.93
N GLN A 189 10.93 4.74 12.76
CA GLN A 189 10.85 3.32 12.39
C GLN A 189 9.38 2.90 12.21
N ASP A 190 9.19 1.98 11.27
CA ASP A 190 8.01 1.16 11.13
C ASP A 190 8.06 0.04 12.16
N PHE A 191 6.89 -0.38 12.63
CA PHE A 191 6.68 -1.57 13.45
C PHE A 191 5.77 -2.52 12.70
N TYR A 192 6.14 -3.80 12.65
CA TYR A 192 5.34 -4.81 11.97
C TYR A 192 5.56 -6.19 12.57
N ASP A 193 4.55 -7.04 12.38
CA ASP A 193 4.54 -8.39 12.89
C ASP A 193 3.54 -9.27 12.13
N VAL A 194 3.65 -10.58 12.32
CA VAL A 194 2.55 -11.51 12.06
C VAL A 194 2.03 -12.00 13.40
N SER A 195 0.72 -11.91 13.59
CA SER A 195 0.03 -12.19 14.84
C SER A 195 -0.95 -13.34 14.70
N LEU A 196 -0.87 -14.26 15.67
CA LEU A 196 -1.77 -15.40 15.85
C LEU A 196 -2.62 -15.26 17.12
N VAL A 197 -2.69 -14.04 17.68
CA VAL A 197 -3.51 -13.72 18.86
C VAL A 197 -4.98 -14.00 18.56
N ASP A 198 -5.42 -13.69 17.35
CA ASP A 198 -6.76 -13.95 16.83
C ASP A 198 -6.87 -15.33 16.18
N GLY A 199 -5.93 -16.25 16.43
CA GLY A 199 -5.92 -17.59 15.86
C GLY A 199 -5.16 -17.71 14.54
N PHE A 200 -5.42 -18.80 13.82
CA PHE A 200 -4.76 -19.14 12.58
C PHE A 200 -5.77 -19.72 11.59
N ASN A 201 -5.72 -19.29 10.33
CA ASN A 201 -6.50 -19.91 9.25
C ASN A 201 -5.63 -20.32 8.06
N LEU A 202 -4.60 -19.53 7.71
CA LEU A 202 -3.61 -19.93 6.72
C LEU A 202 -2.21 -19.34 7.02
N PRO A 203 -1.13 -19.95 6.50
CA PRO A 203 0.22 -19.42 6.65
C PRO A 203 0.40 -18.02 6.02
N ILE A 204 0.97 -17.09 6.78
CA ILE A 204 1.32 -15.73 6.33
C ILE A 204 2.80 -15.46 6.62
N PHE A 205 3.46 -14.81 5.67
CA PHE A 205 4.84 -14.33 5.82
C PHE A 205 5.00 -12.92 5.27
N VAL A 206 5.68 -12.07 6.03
CA VAL A 206 6.06 -10.72 5.64
C VAL A 206 7.56 -10.70 5.36
N GLY A 207 7.87 -10.51 4.08
CA GLY A 207 9.21 -10.17 3.62
C GLY A 207 9.41 -8.66 3.57
N VAL A 208 10.65 -8.21 3.75
CA VAL A 208 11.05 -6.80 3.74
C VAL A 208 12.03 -6.58 2.60
N SER A 209 11.85 -5.50 1.83
CA SER A 209 12.72 -5.12 0.72
C SER A 209 13.25 -3.70 0.92
N GLY A 210 14.57 -3.53 0.77
CA GLY A 210 15.24 -2.26 1.04
C GLY A 210 15.23 -1.90 2.52
N GLY A 211 15.14 -0.61 2.81
CA GLY A 211 15.13 -0.07 4.17
C GLY A 211 16.47 -0.13 4.91
N SER A 212 16.45 0.33 6.15
CA SER A 212 17.60 0.35 7.05
C SER A 212 17.20 -0.01 8.49
N GLY A 213 18.15 -0.55 9.26
CA GLY A 213 17.91 -1.14 10.57
C GLY A 213 17.93 -2.67 10.51
N THR A 214 17.22 -3.33 11.44
CA THR A 214 17.19 -4.80 11.53
C THR A 214 16.42 -5.43 10.38
N CYS A 215 15.25 -4.86 10.01
CA CYS A 215 14.46 -5.23 8.83
C CYS A 215 14.25 -6.74 8.66
N GLY A 216 13.96 -7.44 9.77
CA GLY A 216 13.79 -8.88 9.80
C GLY A 216 12.42 -9.31 9.26
N SER A 217 12.36 -10.43 8.57
CA SER A 217 11.07 -11.00 8.13
C SER A 217 10.26 -11.59 9.29
N THR A 218 8.94 -11.66 9.19
CA THR A 218 8.07 -12.22 10.24
C THR A 218 7.03 -13.13 9.60
N GLY A 219 6.52 -14.10 10.35
CA GLY A 219 5.52 -15.01 9.80
C GLY A 219 5.44 -16.39 10.43
N CYS A 220 4.36 -17.04 10.05
CA CYS A 220 4.04 -18.41 10.38
C CYS A 220 3.95 -19.21 9.08
N ILE A 221 5.03 -19.92 8.73
CA ILE A 221 5.14 -20.68 7.48
C ILE A 221 4.66 -22.14 7.61
N VAL A 222 4.40 -22.57 8.85
CA VAL A 222 3.88 -23.91 9.15
C VAL A 222 2.35 -23.85 9.07
N ASP A 223 1.73 -24.88 8.50
CA ASP A 223 0.30 -25.05 8.57
C ASP A 223 -0.11 -25.54 9.97
N LEU A 224 -0.53 -24.60 10.83
CA LEU A 224 -0.97 -24.88 12.19
C LEU A 224 -2.29 -25.68 12.23
N ASN A 225 -3.09 -25.66 11.17
CA ASN A 225 -4.35 -26.41 11.13
C ASN A 225 -4.10 -27.92 11.26
N GLN A 226 -2.98 -28.42 10.72
CA GLN A 226 -2.57 -29.84 10.85
C GLN A 226 -2.19 -30.25 12.27
N ARG A 227 -1.95 -29.28 13.16
CA ARG A 227 -1.51 -29.49 14.54
C ARG A 227 -2.50 -28.88 15.54
N CYS A 228 -3.65 -28.44 15.07
CA CYS A 228 -4.64 -27.77 15.91
C CYS A 228 -5.25 -28.76 16.91
N PRO A 229 -5.20 -28.47 18.23
CA PRO A 229 -5.88 -29.27 19.24
C PRO A 229 -7.39 -29.33 18.94
N THR A 230 -8.03 -30.42 19.32
CA THR A 230 -9.44 -30.67 18.96
C THR A 230 -10.36 -29.58 19.51
N GLU A 231 -10.06 -29.09 20.71
CA GLU A 231 -10.76 -28.02 21.41
C GLU A 231 -10.59 -26.62 20.78
N LEU A 232 -9.59 -26.43 19.92
CA LEU A 232 -9.35 -25.17 19.19
C LEU A 232 -9.76 -25.26 17.72
N ARG A 233 -10.05 -26.46 17.20
CA ARG A 233 -10.31 -26.68 15.78
C ARG A 233 -11.65 -26.09 15.35
N VAL A 234 -11.65 -25.42 14.20
CA VAL A 234 -12.86 -25.01 13.48
C VAL A 234 -13.14 -26.01 12.37
N GLY A 235 -14.40 -26.43 12.26
CA GLY A 235 -14.86 -27.40 11.26
C GLY A 235 -14.05 -28.70 11.25
N ASP A 236 -13.71 -29.16 10.04
CA ASP A 236 -12.88 -30.34 9.80
C ASP A 236 -11.37 -30.02 9.81
N GLY A 237 -10.99 -28.79 10.19
CA GLY A 237 -9.60 -28.33 10.25
C GLY A 237 -9.31 -27.17 9.31
N GLU A 238 -10.31 -26.37 8.96
CA GLU A 238 -10.16 -25.21 8.10
C GLU A 238 -9.44 -24.06 8.80
N ALA A 239 -9.52 -24.00 10.14
CA ALA A 239 -8.84 -23.00 10.95
C ALA A 239 -8.63 -23.47 12.40
N CYS A 240 -7.77 -22.75 13.13
CA CYS A 240 -7.43 -23.00 14.51
C CYS A 240 -7.63 -21.74 15.37
N LYS A 241 -8.53 -21.81 16.34
CA LYS A 241 -8.75 -20.73 17.32
C LYS A 241 -7.52 -20.53 18.19
N SER A 242 -7.29 -19.29 18.63
CA SER A 242 -6.46 -19.07 19.81
C SER A 242 -7.22 -19.50 21.08
N ALA A 243 -6.52 -19.60 22.21
CA ALA A 243 -7.16 -19.90 23.48
C ALA A 243 -8.15 -18.81 23.92
N CYS A 244 -7.88 -17.54 23.61
CA CYS A 244 -8.82 -16.46 23.91
C CYS A 244 -10.13 -16.66 23.14
N GLU A 245 -10.04 -16.93 21.83
CA GLU A 245 -11.22 -17.16 20.97
C GLU A 245 -12.00 -18.43 21.35
N ALA A 246 -11.33 -19.44 21.89
CA ALA A 246 -11.98 -20.68 22.30
C ALA A 246 -12.65 -20.60 23.68
N PHE A 247 -12.00 -19.93 24.65
CA PHE A 247 -12.40 -20.02 26.06
C PHE A 247 -12.86 -18.69 26.66
N GLY A 248 -12.47 -17.55 26.08
CA GLY A 248 -12.90 -16.22 26.51
C GLY A 248 -12.49 -15.82 27.93
N THR A 249 -11.55 -16.54 28.55
CA THR A 249 -11.15 -16.25 29.94
C THR A 249 -10.15 -15.10 30.01
N PRO A 250 -10.15 -14.31 31.10
CA PRO A 250 -9.22 -13.19 31.26
C PRO A 250 -7.75 -13.57 31.12
N GLU A 251 -7.37 -14.78 31.54
CA GLU A 251 -6.01 -15.33 31.46
C GLU A 251 -5.56 -15.51 30.02
N TYR A 252 -6.44 -16.01 29.14
CA TYR A 252 -6.11 -16.24 27.73
C TYR A 252 -6.23 -14.98 26.89
N CYS A 253 -7.17 -14.10 27.26
CA CYS A 253 -7.43 -12.86 26.55
C CYS A 253 -6.62 -11.67 27.08
N CYS A 254 -5.75 -11.89 28.08
CA CYS A 254 -4.97 -10.84 28.75
C CYS A 254 -5.81 -9.62 29.14
N SER A 255 -6.94 -9.85 29.81
CA SER A 255 -7.90 -8.80 30.18
C SER A 255 -8.15 -8.76 31.69
N GLY A 256 -8.79 -7.69 32.17
CA GLY A 256 -9.08 -7.52 33.60
C GLY A 256 -7.81 -7.57 34.46
N ALA A 257 -7.72 -8.53 35.39
CA ALA A 257 -6.54 -8.73 36.24
C ALA A 257 -5.28 -9.17 35.47
N TYR A 258 -5.44 -9.63 34.23
CA TYR A 258 -4.38 -10.12 33.35
C TYR A 258 -4.00 -9.10 32.27
N ASN A 259 -4.34 -7.82 32.43
CA ASN A 259 -4.06 -6.78 31.43
C ASN A 259 -2.63 -6.21 31.48
N SER A 260 -1.64 -7.02 31.86
CA SER A 260 -0.24 -6.61 31.84
C SER A 260 0.69 -7.78 31.50
N PRO A 261 1.89 -7.52 30.94
CA PRO A 261 2.87 -8.57 30.65
C PRO A 261 3.30 -9.38 31.88
N THR A 262 3.22 -8.79 33.08
CA THR A 262 3.59 -9.48 34.33
C THR A 262 2.48 -10.39 34.84
N THR A 263 1.23 -10.11 34.50
CA THR A 263 0.07 -10.90 34.98
C THR A 263 -0.44 -11.89 33.94
N CYS A 264 -0.40 -11.58 32.64
CA CYS A 264 -0.74 -12.54 31.57
C CYS A 264 0.50 -13.24 31.03
N THR A 265 0.65 -14.51 31.41
CA THR A 265 1.81 -15.33 31.07
C THR A 265 1.47 -16.33 29.96
N PRO A 266 2.47 -16.84 29.20
CA PRO A 266 2.22 -17.78 28.11
C PRO A 266 1.51 -19.06 28.58
N SER A 267 0.40 -19.40 27.92
CA SER A 267 -0.33 -20.66 28.15
C SER A 267 0.25 -21.82 27.35
N VAL A 268 -0.22 -23.05 27.62
CA VAL A 268 0.14 -24.22 26.80
C VAL A 268 -0.25 -24.05 25.33
N TYR A 269 -1.35 -23.35 25.05
CA TYR A 269 -1.82 -23.10 23.69
C TYR A 269 -0.97 -22.05 22.97
N SER A 270 -0.66 -20.92 23.62
CA SER A 270 0.21 -19.91 23.02
C SER A 270 1.63 -20.42 22.84
N GLN A 271 2.15 -21.21 23.78
CA GLN A 271 3.44 -21.88 23.62
C GLN A 271 3.46 -22.87 22.43
N MET A 272 2.34 -23.55 22.14
CA MET A 272 2.22 -24.40 20.95
C MET A 272 2.33 -23.56 19.67
N PHE A 273 1.57 -22.47 19.58
CA PHE A 273 1.62 -21.56 18.43
C PHE A 273 3.01 -20.97 18.27
N LYS A 274 3.65 -20.55 19.37
CA LYS A 274 5.01 -20.01 19.36
C LYS A 274 6.05 -21.01 18.91
N SER A 275 5.93 -22.26 19.36
CA SER A 275 6.85 -23.33 18.99
C SER A 275 6.78 -23.66 17.51
N ALA A 276 5.59 -23.59 16.90
CA ALA A 276 5.42 -23.76 15.47
C ALA A 276 5.90 -22.53 14.68
N CYS A 277 5.63 -21.33 15.21
CA CYS A 277 5.84 -20.05 14.53
C CYS A 277 6.60 -19.06 15.44
N PRO A 278 7.93 -19.27 15.63
CA PRO A 278 8.72 -18.53 16.61
C PRO A 278 8.91 -17.04 16.28
N ARG A 279 8.61 -16.63 15.05
CA ARG A 279 8.71 -15.24 14.57
C ARG A 279 7.35 -14.55 14.45
N SER A 280 6.34 -15.05 15.16
CA SER A 280 4.99 -14.49 15.21
C SER A 280 4.54 -14.29 16.66
N TYR A 281 3.63 -13.35 16.88
CA TYR A 281 2.93 -13.22 18.16
C TYR A 281 2.04 -14.44 18.37
N SER A 282 2.17 -15.06 19.54
CA SER A 282 1.35 -16.21 19.94
C SER A 282 0.28 -15.87 20.99
N TYR A 283 0.41 -14.73 21.66
CA TYR A 283 -0.55 -14.13 22.59
C TYR A 283 -0.24 -12.63 22.75
N ALA A 284 -1.11 -11.88 23.43
CA ALA A 284 -1.11 -10.42 23.42
C ALA A 284 0.20 -9.74 23.92
N TYR A 285 0.98 -10.38 24.79
CA TYR A 285 2.23 -9.81 25.33
C TYR A 285 3.50 -10.55 24.88
N ASP A 286 3.46 -11.22 23.72
CA ASP A 286 4.61 -11.92 23.13
C ASP A 286 5.55 -10.95 22.36
N ASP A 287 6.18 -10.00 23.05
CA ASP A 287 6.91 -8.90 22.41
C ASP A 287 8.35 -9.24 21.98
N ALA A 288 9.13 -9.90 22.84
CA ALA A 288 10.60 -10.00 22.71
C ALA A 288 11.12 -10.61 21.39
N THR A 289 10.31 -11.40 20.68
CA THR A 289 10.71 -12.09 19.44
C THR A 289 9.73 -11.90 18.29
N SER A 290 8.70 -11.07 18.48
CA SER A 290 7.56 -11.00 17.56
C SER A 290 7.36 -9.61 16.96
N THR A 291 7.86 -8.56 17.59
CA THR A 291 7.87 -7.21 16.98
C THR A 291 9.11 -7.02 16.13
N PHE A 292 8.93 -6.54 14.90
CA PHE A 292 10.01 -6.22 13.99
C PHE A 292 9.98 -4.75 13.61
N THR A 293 11.15 -4.19 13.36
CA THR A 293 11.31 -2.78 12.98
C THR A 293 12.15 -2.62 11.73
N CYS A 294 11.83 -1.59 10.96
CA CYS A 294 12.59 -1.19 9.78
C CYS A 294 12.32 0.30 9.47
N THR A 295 13.21 0.97 8.75
CA THR A 295 12.98 2.34 8.28
C THR A 295 13.05 2.40 6.76
N GLY A 296 11.97 2.89 6.14
CA GLY A 296 11.93 3.18 4.70
C GLY A 296 11.99 1.94 3.82
N ALA A 297 11.23 0.90 4.19
CA ALA A 297 11.15 -0.35 3.44
C ALA A 297 9.81 -0.51 2.72
N ASP A 298 9.84 -1.39 1.70
CA ASP A 298 8.65 -1.99 1.13
C ASP A 298 8.43 -3.39 1.73
N TYR A 299 7.19 -3.85 1.71
CA TYR A 299 6.79 -5.09 2.37
C TYR A 299 6.08 -6.03 1.40
N THR A 300 6.38 -7.33 1.49
CA THR A 300 5.71 -8.37 0.72
C THR A 300 4.96 -9.32 1.65
N VAL A 301 3.63 -9.30 1.61
CA VAL A 301 2.75 -10.21 2.34
C VAL A 301 2.48 -11.43 1.48
N THR A 302 3.03 -12.58 1.87
CA THR A 302 2.90 -13.85 1.14
C THR A 302 1.98 -14.81 1.89
N PHE A 303 0.93 -15.25 1.22
CA PHE A 303 0.06 -16.34 1.68
C PHE A 303 0.62 -17.69 1.23
N CYS A 304 0.64 -18.68 2.12
CA CYS A 304 1.23 -20.00 1.91
C CYS A 304 2.67 -19.94 1.34
N PRO A 305 3.61 -19.23 2.01
CA PRO A 305 5.00 -19.19 1.58
C PRO A 305 5.57 -20.62 1.47
N PRO A 306 6.42 -20.90 0.48
CA PRO A 306 7.07 -22.20 0.41
C PRO A 306 7.90 -22.41 1.67
N ALA A 307 7.85 -23.61 2.24
CA ALA A 307 8.77 -24.00 3.29
C ALA A 307 10.19 -23.88 2.73
N SER A 308 10.93 -22.83 3.11
CA SER A 308 12.35 -22.79 2.80
C SER A 308 12.99 -24.00 3.47
N SER A 309 13.77 -24.77 2.71
CA SER A 309 14.73 -25.69 3.32
C SER A 309 15.59 -24.83 4.24
N GLN A 310 15.33 -24.92 5.54
CA GLN A 310 16.02 -24.20 6.60
C GLN A 310 17.49 -24.65 6.58
N LYS A 311 18.30 -24.12 5.66
CA LYS A 311 19.75 -24.16 5.79
C LYS A 311 20.08 -23.13 6.85
N SER A 312 19.94 -23.59 8.09
CA SER A 312 20.39 -22.91 9.29
C SER A 312 21.83 -22.44 9.04
N SER A 313 22.04 -21.13 9.03
CA SER A 313 23.32 -20.55 9.38
C SER A 313 23.56 -20.87 10.85
N ARG A 314 23.95 -22.13 11.13
CA ARG A 314 24.56 -22.50 12.40
C ARG A 314 25.97 -21.92 12.36
N ASP A 315 26.14 -20.78 13.02
CA ASP A 315 27.42 -20.49 13.63
C ASP A 315 27.71 -21.63 14.62
N SER A 316 28.71 -22.43 14.30
CA SER A 316 29.33 -23.35 15.24
C SER A 316 30.83 -23.04 15.26
N PRO A 317 31.44 -22.84 16.44
CA PRO A 317 32.84 -22.53 16.53
C PRO A 317 33.68 -23.74 16.13
N LYS A 318 34.75 -23.45 15.38
CA LYS A 318 35.80 -24.39 14.97
C LYS A 318 36.34 -25.16 16.18
N SER A 319 36.45 -26.47 16.03
CA SER A 319 37.50 -27.27 16.67
C SER A 319 38.00 -28.28 15.66
N ALA A 320 39.31 -28.29 15.46
CA ALA A 320 40.03 -29.12 14.52
C ALA A 320 40.21 -30.54 15.05
N ASP A 321 40.05 -31.56 14.21
CA ASP A 321 41.04 -32.63 13.99
C ASP A 321 40.68 -33.44 12.72
N SER A 322 41.57 -34.32 12.31
CA SER A 322 42.03 -34.53 10.94
C SER A 322 41.56 -35.83 10.26
N THR A 323 41.78 -35.89 8.92
CA THR A 323 41.99 -37.08 8.03
C THR A 323 40.75 -37.94 7.73
N ASP A 324 40.53 -38.55 6.54
CA ASP A 324 41.24 -38.73 5.27
C ASP A 324 40.20 -39.27 4.24
N GLY A 325 40.47 -39.25 2.93
CA GLY A 325 39.81 -40.16 1.97
C GLY A 325 39.18 -39.56 0.71
N SER A 326 39.74 -39.96 -0.44
CA SER A 326 39.46 -39.59 -1.83
C SER A 326 38.14 -40.13 -2.42
N ASP A 327 37.55 -39.42 -3.40
CA ASP A 327 37.57 -39.76 -4.84
C ASP A 327 36.40 -39.14 -5.65
N SER A 328 36.79 -38.18 -6.48
CA SER A 328 36.61 -37.98 -7.95
C SER A 328 35.36 -38.46 -8.77
N VAL A 329 34.97 -37.55 -9.70
CA VAL A 329 34.33 -37.73 -11.06
C VAL A 329 32.79 -37.92 -11.10
N GLU A 330 31.92 -37.29 -11.93
CA GLU A 330 31.90 -36.39 -13.12
C GLU A 330 30.55 -35.63 -13.08
N THR A 331 30.47 -34.30 -13.18
CA THR A 331 30.25 -33.48 -14.40
C THR A 331 28.96 -33.77 -15.19
N SER A 332 27.95 -32.91 -14.99
CA SER A 332 27.04 -32.49 -16.05
C SER A 332 26.85 -30.96 -16.03
N ILE A 333 27.43 -30.36 -17.05
CA ILE A 333 27.29 -28.99 -17.58
C ILE A 333 25.81 -28.83 -18.03
N LEU A 334 25.04 -27.74 -17.88
CA LEU A 334 25.26 -26.31 -18.11
C LEU A 334 24.16 -25.48 -17.40
N ALA A 335 24.58 -24.33 -16.88
CA ALA A 335 23.92 -23.02 -16.92
C ALA A 335 22.42 -22.90 -16.60
N ASN A 336 22.10 -22.21 -15.49
CA ASN A 336 21.37 -20.93 -15.49
C ASN A 336 21.01 -20.51 -14.05
N GLY A 337 21.98 -20.00 -13.30
CA GLY A 337 21.75 -19.42 -11.97
C GLY A 337 22.30 -18.01 -11.78
N TRP A 338 23.11 -17.52 -12.73
CA TRP A 338 23.84 -16.25 -12.57
C TRP A 338 23.38 -15.13 -13.51
N LEU A 339 22.37 -15.39 -14.36
CA LEU A 339 21.73 -14.36 -15.18
C LEU A 339 20.43 -13.80 -14.59
N ALA A 340 20.00 -14.25 -13.41
CA ALA A 340 18.83 -13.66 -12.73
C ALA A 340 19.16 -12.37 -11.94
N ASN A 341 20.44 -12.04 -11.74
CA ASN A 341 20.88 -10.86 -10.98
C ASN A 341 21.45 -9.73 -11.86
N LEU A 342 21.17 -9.72 -13.16
CA LEU A 342 21.59 -8.66 -14.09
C LEU A 342 20.43 -7.91 -14.77
N ALA A 343 19.22 -7.99 -14.21
CA ALA A 343 18.06 -7.22 -14.69
C ALA A 343 17.28 -6.47 -13.59
N ILE A 344 17.85 -6.31 -12.39
CA ILE A 344 17.31 -5.38 -11.40
C ILE A 344 18.32 -4.26 -11.27
N GLY A 345 18.10 -3.22 -12.07
CA GLY A 345 18.85 -1.98 -11.96
C GLY A 345 18.80 -1.51 -10.52
N GLU A 346 20.00 -1.26 -9.98
CA GLU A 346 20.20 -0.46 -8.79
C GLU A 346 19.43 0.85 -8.98
N SER A 347 18.27 0.93 -8.33
CA SER A 347 17.31 2.00 -8.51
C SER A 347 17.09 2.64 -7.16
N SER A 348 17.98 3.58 -6.83
CA SER A 348 17.65 4.68 -5.93
C SER A 348 16.51 5.48 -6.56
N ARG A 349 15.25 5.04 -6.41
CA ARG A 349 14.11 5.76 -6.96
C ARG A 349 12.95 5.76 -6.00
N THR A 350 12.77 6.93 -5.40
CA THR A 350 11.46 7.61 -5.40
C THR A 350 10.75 7.36 -6.72
N HIS A 351 9.77 6.47 -6.74
CA HIS A 351 8.85 6.36 -7.87
C HIS A 351 7.91 7.58 -7.84
N PRO A 352 7.91 8.43 -8.88
CA PRO A 352 6.96 9.51 -8.94
C PRO A 352 5.66 8.99 -9.56
N SER A 353 4.54 9.15 -8.86
CA SER A 353 3.21 9.11 -9.47
C SER A 353 3.07 10.34 -10.39
N CYS A 354 3.70 10.29 -11.55
CA CYS A 354 3.76 11.38 -12.53
C CYS A 354 3.70 10.86 -13.95
N VAL A 355 2.61 10.16 -14.28
CA VAL A 355 2.23 9.93 -15.68
C VAL A 355 1.47 11.13 -16.27
N LEU A 356 0.80 11.93 -15.44
CA LEU A 356 0.12 13.17 -15.88
C LEU A 356 1.06 14.28 -16.40
N PRO A 357 2.24 14.55 -15.81
CA PRO A 357 3.12 15.60 -16.31
C PRO A 357 3.83 15.20 -17.59
N LEU A 358 4.03 13.92 -17.91
CA LEU A 358 4.67 13.55 -19.18
C LEU A 358 3.76 13.91 -20.36
N VAL A 359 2.45 13.67 -20.22
CA VAL A 359 1.44 14.07 -21.22
C VAL A 359 1.32 15.58 -21.29
N LEU A 360 1.34 16.28 -20.15
CA LEU A 360 1.33 17.75 -20.10
C LEU A 360 2.61 18.37 -20.69
N ILE A 361 3.78 17.78 -20.44
CA ILE A 361 5.07 18.20 -21.00
C ILE A 361 5.08 17.96 -22.50
N VAL A 362 4.64 16.79 -22.99
CA VAL A 362 4.54 16.51 -24.43
C VAL A 362 3.50 17.42 -25.09
N ALA A 363 2.37 17.72 -24.43
CA ALA A 363 1.36 18.63 -24.94
C ALA A 363 1.88 20.07 -25.00
N VAL A 364 2.57 20.54 -23.96
CA VAL A 364 3.18 21.88 -23.93
C VAL A 364 4.29 21.99 -24.98
N ILE A 365 5.17 20.98 -25.09
CA ILE A 365 6.21 20.93 -26.14
C ILE A 365 5.56 20.94 -27.53
N SER A 366 4.51 20.15 -27.76
CA SER A 366 3.79 20.12 -29.05
C SER A 366 3.11 21.45 -29.36
N LEU A 367 2.51 22.10 -28.36
CA LEU A 367 1.92 23.42 -28.52
C LEU A 367 2.99 24.47 -28.86
N THR A 368 4.13 24.45 -28.15
CA THR A 368 5.24 25.38 -28.41
C THR A 368 5.90 25.16 -29.77
N LEU A 369 6.04 23.91 -30.22
CA LEU A 369 6.51 23.57 -31.58
C LEU A 369 5.53 24.02 -32.66
N SER A 370 4.22 24.00 -32.37
CA SER A 370 3.18 24.49 -33.28
C SER A 370 3.24 26.01 -33.46
N PHE A 371 3.57 26.76 -32.40
CA PHE A 371 3.86 28.21 -32.45
C PHE A 371 5.21 28.56 -33.11
N LEU A 372 6.05 27.55 -33.37
CA LEU A 372 7.38 27.66 -34.00
C LEU A 372 7.34 27.44 -35.52
N HIS A 373 6.20 27.00 -36.06
CA HIS A 373 5.97 26.72 -37.48
C HIS A 373 4.94 27.68 -38.15
N LEU A 374 4.39 28.62 -37.38
CA LEU A 374 3.58 29.77 -37.82
C LEU A 374 4.44 31.03 -37.69
#